data_AF-K4K0A2-F1
#
_entry.id   AF-K4K0A2-F1
#
_cell.length_a   1.000
_cell.length_b   1.000
_cell.length_c   1.000
_cell.angle_alpha   90.00
_cell.angle_beta   90.00
_cell.angle_gamma   90.00
#
_symmetry.space_group_name_H-M   'P 1'
#
loop_
_entity.id
_entity.type
_entity.pdbx_description
1 polymer ?
#
loop_
_entity_poly.entity_id
_entity_poly.type
_entity_poly.pdbx_seq_one_letter_code
_entity_poly.pdbx_strand_id
1 'polypeptide(L)'
;GTHIWVDHCKFESYPLVELDIKRSSHHVTVSWSRFENAQSGILFGLVPDLSKEQNQTVTLHHNYFANMDYSAVMAHRGEIHAYNNYYE
;
A
#
# COMPACT_ATOMS: atom_id res chain seq x y z
N GLY A 1 1.19 -11.40 -6.47
CA GLY A 1 1.08 -12.59 -5.60
C GLY A 1 -0.32 -12.67 -5.03
N THR A 2 -0.66 -13.78 -4.37
CA THR A 2 -1.96 -13.91 -3.68
C THR A 2 -1.73 -14.42 -2.26
N HIS A 3 -2.61 -14.06 -1.32
CA HIS A 3 -2.53 -14.46 0.09
C HIS A 3 -1.19 -14.05 0.73
N ILE A 4 -0.94 -12.74 0.77
CA ILE A 4 0.29 -12.17 1.34
C ILE A 4 -0.07 -11.35 2.57
N TRP A 5 0.72 -11.50 3.63
CA TRP A 5 0.62 -10.71 4.85
C TRP A 5 1.95 -10.00 5.11
N VAL A 6 1.90 -8.66 5.20
CA VAL A 6 3.01 -7.80 5.61
C VAL A 6 2.65 -7.22 6.97
N ASP A 7 3.43 -7.56 7.99
CA ASP A 7 3.07 -7.26 9.38
C ASP A 7 4.29 -6.84 10.20
N HIS A 8 4.11 -5.88 11.12
CA HIS A 8 5.15 -5.39 12.03
C HIS A 8 6.48 -5.01 11.34
N CYS A 9 6.40 -4.51 10.10
CA CYS A 9 7.56 -4.06 9.34
C CYS A 9 7.79 -2.56 9.51
N LYS A 10 9.05 -2.12 9.32
CA LYS A 10 9.41 -0.71 9.23
C LYS A 10 10.06 -0.43 7.88
N PHE A 11 9.49 0.52 7.15
CA PHE A 11 10.01 1.10 5.92
C PHE A 11 10.45 2.54 6.27
N GLU A 12 11.75 2.82 6.19
CA GLU A 12 12.35 4.00 6.87
C GLU A 12 12.74 5.15 5.94
N SER A 13 13.08 4.86 4.69
CA SER A 13 13.36 5.87 3.67
C SER A 13 13.55 5.24 2.29
N TYR A 14 12.78 5.71 1.32
CA TYR A 14 12.96 5.39 -0.09
C TYR A 14 12.50 6.56 -0.95
N PRO A 15 13.23 6.96 -2.01
CA PRO A 15 12.92 8.19 -2.75
C PRO A 15 11.57 8.19 -3.48
N LEU A 16 10.98 7.01 -3.71
CA LEU A 16 9.72 6.86 -4.44
C LEU A 16 8.68 6.14 -3.58
N VAL A 17 8.40 4.87 -3.89
CA VAL A 17 7.39 4.04 -3.21
C VAL A 17 8.03 2.92 -2.42
N GLU A 18 7.64 2.75 -1.16
CA GLU A 18 8.21 1.74 -0.26
C GLU A 18 7.63 0.32 -0.49
N LEU A 19 6.34 0.22 -0.78
CA LEU A 19 5.65 -1.05 -1.04
C LEU A 19 4.78 -1.00 -2.30
N ASP A 20 5.08 -1.88 -3.25
CA ASP A 20 4.30 -2.05 -4.47
C ASP A 20 3.39 -3.28 -4.41
N ILE A 21 2.08 -3.08 -4.51
CA ILE A 21 1.06 -4.12 -4.66
C ILE A 21 0.45 -3.99 -6.05
N LYS A 22 0.93 -4.77 -7.02
CA LYS A 22 0.65 -4.55 -8.46
C LYS A 22 0.30 -5.84 -9.19
N ARG A 23 -0.03 -5.73 -10.49
CA ARG A 23 -0.25 -6.85 -11.42
C ARG A 23 -1.34 -7.80 -10.92
N SER A 24 -2.48 -7.23 -10.55
CA SER A 24 -3.64 -7.97 -10.04
C SER A 24 -3.36 -8.80 -8.78
N SER A 25 -2.42 -8.34 -7.93
CA SER A 25 -2.19 -8.97 -6.62
C SER A 25 -3.41 -8.80 -5.71
N HIS A 26 -3.83 -9.88 -5.06
CA HIS A 26 -5.09 -9.91 -4.31
C HIS A 26 -4.98 -10.74 -3.03
N HIS A 27 -5.89 -10.50 -2.09
CA HIS A 27 -5.86 -11.02 -0.73
C HIS A 27 -4.57 -10.63 0.00
N VAL A 28 -4.22 -9.35 -0.10
CA VAL A 28 -3.09 -8.76 0.61
C VAL A 28 -3.58 -8.10 1.90
N THR A 29 -2.91 -8.35 3.02
CA THR A 29 -3.09 -7.60 4.26
C THR A 29 -1.79 -6.91 4.63
N VAL A 30 -1.84 -5.61 4.91
CA VAL A 30 -0.74 -4.84 5.50
C VAL A 30 -1.20 -4.33 6.85
N SER A 31 -0.52 -4.75 7.90
CA SER A 31 -0.90 -4.39 9.27
C SER A 31 0.27 -4.03 10.17
N TRP A 32 0.00 -3.20 11.18
CA TRP A 32 0.94 -2.85 12.25
C TRP A 32 2.33 -2.41 11.75
N SER A 33 2.40 -1.85 10.54
CA SER A 33 3.66 -1.49 9.88
C SER A 33 3.83 0.02 9.82
N ARG A 34 5.08 0.47 9.74
CA ARG A 34 5.45 1.89 9.67
C ARG A 34 6.06 2.22 8.32
N PHE A 35 5.57 3.29 7.68
CA PHE A 35 6.04 3.83 6.40
C PHE A 35 6.48 5.27 6.64
N GLU A 36 7.75 5.58 6.37
CA GLU A 36 8.37 6.83 6.80
C GLU A 36 9.33 7.38 5.72
N ASN A 37 9.30 8.69 5.46
CA ASN A 37 10.29 9.40 4.63
C ASN A 37 10.39 8.91 3.17
N ALA A 38 9.26 8.93 2.46
CA ALA A 38 9.18 8.52 1.06
C ALA A 38 8.20 9.40 0.28
N GLN A 39 8.24 9.34 -1.05
CA GLN A 39 7.22 10.01 -1.85
C GLN A 39 5.83 9.41 -1.57
N SER A 40 5.73 8.08 -1.48
CA SER A 40 4.51 7.40 -1.04
C SER A 40 4.81 6.07 -0.34
N GLY A 41 3.98 5.70 0.64
CA GLY A 41 4.20 4.45 1.38
C GLY A 41 3.85 3.22 0.54
N ILE A 42 2.63 3.19 0.01
CA ILE A 42 2.11 2.05 -0.76
C ILE A 42 1.64 2.52 -2.14
N LEU A 43 1.98 1.77 -3.20
CA LEU A 43 1.34 1.88 -4.51
C LEU A 43 0.53 0.63 -4.80
N PHE A 44 -0.77 0.81 -4.94
CA PHE A 44 -1.75 -0.23 -5.22
C PHE A 44 -2.22 -0.14 -6.68
N GLY A 45 -1.70 -1.02 -7.53
CA GLY A 45 -1.85 -1.01 -8.99
C GLY A 45 -0.76 -0.17 -9.66
N LEU A 46 -0.21 -0.63 -10.80
CA LEU A 46 0.89 0.07 -11.49
C LEU A 46 0.40 1.22 -12.37
N VAL A 47 -0.76 1.04 -13.01
CA VAL A 47 -1.34 1.98 -13.98
C VAL A 47 -2.86 1.91 -13.92
N PRO A 48 -3.59 2.95 -14.34
CA PRO A 48 -5.07 2.94 -14.41
C PRO A 48 -5.65 2.09 -15.55
N ASP A 49 -4.86 1.22 -16.20
CA ASP A 49 -5.29 0.37 -17.31
C ASP A 49 -6.25 -0.73 -16.84
N LEU A 50 -7.49 -0.67 -17.34
CA LEU A 50 -8.59 -1.57 -16.97
C LEU A 50 -8.27 -3.05 -17.23
N SER A 51 -7.42 -3.34 -18.22
CA SER A 51 -7.14 -4.71 -18.64
C SER A 51 -6.14 -5.42 -17.73
N LYS A 52 -5.29 -4.69 -17.00
CA LYS A 52 -4.10 -5.23 -16.32
C LYS A 52 -4.19 -5.33 -14.80
N GLU A 53 -5.11 -4.61 -14.18
CA GLU A 53 -5.24 -4.53 -12.71
C GLU A 53 -6.64 -4.97 -12.26
N GLN A 54 -7.11 -6.10 -12.79
CA GLN A 54 -8.41 -6.68 -12.46
C GLN A 54 -8.32 -7.45 -11.14
N ASN A 55 -9.31 -7.28 -10.26
CA ASN A 55 -9.48 -8.06 -9.02
C ASN A 55 -8.42 -7.87 -7.93
N GLN A 56 -7.57 -6.84 -7.99
CA GLN A 56 -6.68 -6.54 -6.87
C GLN A 56 -7.46 -6.12 -5.63
N THR A 57 -7.05 -6.65 -4.47
CA THR A 57 -7.68 -6.41 -3.17
C THR A 57 -6.62 -6.24 -2.10
N VAL A 58 -6.79 -5.25 -1.22
CA VAL A 58 -5.90 -5.03 -0.08
C VAL A 58 -6.68 -4.59 1.17
N THR A 59 -6.30 -5.15 2.32
CA THR A 59 -6.71 -4.65 3.65
C THR A 59 -5.53 -3.94 4.29
N LEU A 60 -5.75 -2.70 4.73
CA LEU A 60 -4.75 -1.86 5.40
C LEU A 60 -5.26 -1.52 6.80
N HIS A 61 -4.60 -1.97 7.86
CA HIS A 61 -5.03 -1.60 9.21
C HIS A 61 -3.92 -1.42 10.23
N HIS A 62 -4.10 -0.47 11.15
CA HIS A 62 -3.13 -0.21 12.23
C HIS A 62 -1.73 0.15 11.72
N ASN A 63 -1.62 0.67 10.49
CA ASN A 63 -0.35 1.14 9.95
C ASN A 63 -0.12 2.62 10.33
N TYR A 64 1.15 3.00 10.41
CA TYR A 64 1.61 4.36 10.65
C TYR A 64 2.26 4.91 9.39
N PHE A 65 1.80 6.07 8.91
CA PHE A 65 2.38 6.77 7.77
C PHE A 65 2.85 8.15 8.22
N ALA A 66 4.13 8.47 8.02
CA ALA A 66 4.70 9.76 8.39
C ALA A 66 5.65 10.29 7.33
N ASN A 67 5.63 11.61 7.13
CA ASN A 67 6.51 12.30 6.20
C ASN A 67 6.46 11.70 4.78
N MET A 68 5.25 11.58 4.24
CA MET A 68 5.00 11.15 2.86
C MET A 68 4.90 12.40 1.96
N ASP A 69 5.74 12.54 0.94
CA ASP A 69 5.75 13.77 0.10
C ASP A 69 4.49 13.91 -0.76
N TYR A 70 3.85 12.79 -1.11
CA TYR A 70 2.69 12.79 -2.00
C TYR A 70 1.46 12.12 -1.37
N SER A 71 1.57 10.84 -0.98
CA SER A 71 0.42 10.11 -0.43
C SER A 71 0.85 8.90 0.39
N ALA A 72 0.11 8.56 1.45
CA ALA A 72 0.36 7.32 2.17
C ALA A 72 0.07 6.07 1.32
N VAL A 73 -1.03 6.09 0.56
CA VAL A 73 -1.45 5.01 -0.35
C VAL A 73 -1.86 5.62 -1.67
N MET A 74 -1.05 5.40 -2.71
CA MET A 74 -1.38 5.74 -4.08
C MET A 74 -2.14 4.56 -4.71
N ALA A 75 -3.43 4.74 -4.98
CA ALA A 75 -4.29 3.65 -5.44
C ALA A 75 -4.78 3.84 -6.88
N HIS A 76 -4.79 2.75 -7.63
CA HIS A 76 -5.29 2.66 -9.00
C HIS A 76 -6.29 1.51 -9.11
N ARG A 77 -7.59 1.79 -8.97
CA ARG A 77 -8.68 0.78 -9.01
C ARG A 77 -8.53 -0.28 -7.90
N GLY A 78 -9.37 -1.31 -7.95
CA GLY A 78 -9.40 -2.40 -6.96
C GLY A 78 -10.22 -2.07 -5.71
N GLU A 79 -10.27 -3.03 -4.80
CA GLU A 79 -10.98 -2.88 -3.53
C GLU A 79 -9.97 -2.70 -2.39
N ILE A 80 -10.13 -1.61 -1.65
CA ILE A 80 -9.33 -1.30 -0.48
C ILE A 80 -10.24 -1.28 0.74
N HIS A 81 -9.89 -2.07 1.76
CA HIS A 81 -10.46 -1.93 3.09
C HIS A 81 -9.41 -1.31 4.02
N ALA A 82 -9.54 -0.01 4.31
CA ALA A 82 -8.60 0.70 5.16
C ALA A 82 -9.29 1.14 6.45
N TYR A 83 -8.80 0.70 7.61
CA TYR A 83 -9.36 1.07 8.92
C TYR A 83 -8.27 1.18 9.99
N ASN A 84 -8.45 2.11 10.94
CA ASN A 84 -7.50 2.36 12.04
C ASN A 84 -6.03 2.58 11.62
N ASN A 85 -5.76 3.12 10.43
CA ASN A 85 -4.44 3.61 10.09
C ASN A 85 -4.25 5.02 10.66
N TYR A 86 -3.02 5.35 11.06
CA TYR A 86 -2.64 6.70 11.48
C TYR A 86 -1.81 7.36 10.39
N TYR A 87 -2.18 8.60 10.06
CA TYR A 87 -1.53 9.44 9.07
C TYR A 87 -1.13 10.74 9.77
N GLU A 88 0.18 11.04 9.79
CA GLU A 88 0.73 12.29 10.35
C GLU A 88 0.61 13.46 9.36
#